data_AF-A0A354FQ84-F1
#
_entry.id   AF-A0A354FQ84-F1
#
_cell.length_a   1.000
_cell.length_b   1.000
_cell.length_c   1.000
_cell.angle_alpha   90.00
_cell.angle_beta   90.00
_cell.angle_gamma   90.00
#
_symmetry.space_group_name_H-M   'P 1'
#
loop_
_entity.id
_entity.type
_entity.pdbx_description
1 polymer ?
#
loop_
_entity_poly.entity_id
_entity_poly.type
_entity_poly.pdbx_seq_one_letter_code
_entity_poly.pdbx_strand_id
1 'polypeptide(L)'
;NLDNDSDGLSNLIEYALGTDPAVSGNQSPLEITLSSSSVIASYAVNILRPDADLLLESSSDLVKWSPVNSPPVAIRGDLQLYSVIQPIPSGRVFYRLGVRLKP
;
A
#
# COMPACT_ATOMS: atom_id res chain seq x y z
N ASN A 1 14.15 -7.70 4.61
CA ASN A 1 13.61 -6.54 3.89
C ASN A 1 14.59 -5.41 4.14
N LEU A 2 15.19 -4.84 3.10
CA LEU A 2 16.13 -3.72 3.24
C LEU A 2 15.34 -2.41 3.34
N ASP A 3 15.79 -1.53 4.22
CA ASP A 3 15.30 -0.17 4.45
C ASP A 3 16.57 0.66 4.69
N ASN A 4 17.03 1.34 3.64
CA ASN A 4 18.37 1.93 3.60
C ASN A 4 18.45 3.27 4.32
N ASP A 5 17.37 4.02 4.37
CA ASP A 5 17.29 5.34 5.00
C ASP A 5 16.57 5.31 6.37
N SER A 6 16.06 4.13 6.77
CA SER A 6 15.43 3.87 8.07
C SER A 6 14.16 4.68 8.32
N ASP A 7 13.41 4.99 7.26
CA ASP A 7 12.13 5.72 7.35
C ASP A 7 10.92 4.79 7.59
N GLY A 8 11.14 3.47 7.56
CA GLY A 8 10.13 2.44 7.81
C GLY A 8 9.47 1.90 6.54
N LEU A 9 9.80 2.42 5.36
CA LEU A 9 9.50 1.79 4.08
C LEU A 9 10.69 0.93 3.64
N SER A 10 10.39 -0.22 3.04
CA SER A 10 11.45 -1.01 2.43
C SER A 10 11.78 -0.50 1.04
N ASN A 11 13.05 -0.64 0.64
CA ASN A 11 13.53 -0.25 -0.68
C ASN A 11 12.67 -0.79 -1.84
N LEU A 12 12.09 -1.99 -1.69
CA LEU A 12 11.25 -2.59 -2.72
C LEU A 12 9.87 -1.93 -2.82
N ILE A 13 9.30 -1.49 -1.70
CA ILE A 13 8.07 -0.68 -1.69
C ILE A 13 8.36 0.67 -2.36
N GLU A 14 9.46 1.30 -1.98
CA GLU A 14 9.88 2.58 -2.56
C GLU A 14 10.13 2.49 -4.07
N TYR A 15 10.79 1.42 -4.53
CA TYR A 15 10.92 1.12 -5.95
C TYR A 15 9.56 1.03 -6.66
N ALA A 16 8.59 0.32 -6.09
CA ALA A 16 7.24 0.18 -6.66
C ALA A 16 6.44 1.50 -6.66
N LEU A 17 6.74 2.39 -5.72
CA LEU A 17 6.18 3.75 -5.64
C LEU A 17 6.90 4.73 -6.57
N GLY A 18 8.11 4.40 -7.02
CA GLY A 18 8.98 5.29 -7.78
C GLY A 18 9.66 6.37 -6.94
N THR A 19 9.86 6.12 -5.64
CA THR A 19 10.67 6.96 -4.73
C THR A 19 12.13 6.49 -4.70
N ASP A 20 13.00 7.24 -4.02
CA ASP A 20 14.43 6.94 -3.90
C ASP A 20 14.73 6.25 -2.56
N PRO A 21 15.17 4.97 -2.54
CA PRO A 21 15.45 4.24 -1.30
C PRO A 21 16.56 4.80 -0.41
N ALA A 22 17.27 5.84 -0.84
CA ALA A 22 18.30 6.50 -0.05
C ALA A 22 17.82 7.83 0.57
N VAL A 23 16.55 8.20 0.40
CA VAL A 23 16.01 9.51 0.78
C VAL A 23 14.71 9.37 1.55
N SER A 24 14.76 9.68 2.86
CA SER A 24 13.60 9.55 3.73
C SER A 24 12.40 10.36 3.25
N GLY A 25 11.26 9.70 3.13
CA GLY A 25 9.99 10.29 2.80
C GLY A 25 9.20 10.70 4.05
N ASN A 26 8.42 11.79 3.94
CA ASN A 26 7.47 12.19 5.00
C ASN A 26 6.03 11.75 4.72
N GLN A 27 5.77 11.09 3.59
CA GLN A 27 4.42 10.76 3.15
C GLN A 27 4.20 9.24 3.19
N SER A 28 3.22 8.81 4.01
CA SER A 28 2.78 7.42 3.99
C SER A 28 2.16 7.09 2.61
N PRO A 29 2.60 6.01 1.96
CA PRO A 29 2.04 5.57 0.68
C PRO A 29 0.65 4.92 0.81
N LEU A 30 0.26 4.55 2.04
CA LEU A 30 -1.06 4.05 2.37
C LEU A 30 -1.83 5.10 3.15
N GLU A 31 -2.94 5.54 2.60
CA GLU A 31 -3.90 6.42 3.26
C GLU A 31 -5.05 5.60 3.82
N ILE A 32 -5.31 5.75 5.13
CA ILE A 32 -6.45 5.13 5.81
C ILE A 32 -7.35 6.23 6.35
N THR A 33 -8.58 6.28 5.86
CA THR A 33 -9.63 7.15 6.38
C THR A 33 -10.70 6.32 7.07
N LEU A 34 -11.07 6.70 8.29
CA LEU A 34 -12.18 6.11 9.02
C LEU A 34 -13.45 6.92 8.80
N SER A 35 -14.53 6.25 8.43
CA SER A 35 -15.89 6.80 8.48
C SER A 35 -16.66 6.19 9.67
N SER A 36 -17.94 6.55 9.81
CA SER A 36 -18.78 6.03 10.91
C SER A 36 -19.01 4.51 10.85
N SER A 37 -18.91 3.90 9.67
CA SER A 37 -19.19 2.45 9.49
C SER A 37 -18.19 1.73 8.60
N SER A 38 -17.21 2.44 8.03
CA SER A 38 -16.29 1.87 7.06
C SER A 38 -14.86 2.38 7.24
N VAL A 39 -13.91 1.58 6.80
CA VAL A 39 -12.53 1.97 6.54
C VAL A 39 -12.38 2.20 5.04
N ILE A 40 -11.81 3.33 4.65
CA ILE A 40 -11.43 3.63 3.27
C ILE A 40 -9.92 3.55 3.21
N ALA A 41 -9.41 2.64 2.39
CA ALA A 41 -7.98 2.48 2.16
C ALA A 41 -7.65 2.88 0.72
N SER A 42 -6.66 3.76 0.56
CA SER A 42 -6.24 4.27 -0.74
C SER A 42 -4.72 4.24 -0.85
N TYR A 43 -4.21 3.94 -2.04
CA TYR A 43 -2.78 3.91 -2.34
C TYR A 43 -2.54 4.14 -3.84
N ALA A 44 -1.30 4.50 -4.18
CA ALA A 44 -0.87 4.72 -5.55
C ALA A 44 0.20 3.71 -5.96
N VAL A 45 0.23 3.34 -7.24
CA VAL A 45 1.25 2.47 -7.83
C VAL A 45 1.85 3.18 -9.03
N ASN A 46 3.18 3.15 -9.17
CA ASN A 46 3.86 3.73 -10.32
C ASN A 46 3.77 2.78 -11.53
N ILE A 47 3.10 3.20 -12.59
CA ILE A 47 2.87 2.38 -13.78
C ILE A 47 4.15 2.14 -14.61
N LEU A 48 5.21 2.91 -14.36
CA LEU A 48 6.53 2.74 -14.99
C LEU A 48 7.37 1.64 -14.31
N ARG A 49 6.80 0.94 -13.32
CA ARG A 49 7.42 -0.18 -12.59
C ARG A 49 6.53 -1.43 -12.70
N PRO A 50 6.22 -1.90 -13.92
CA PRO A 50 5.25 -2.98 -14.13
C PRO A 50 5.73 -4.34 -13.59
N ASP A 51 7.02 -4.46 -13.28
CA ASP A 51 7.71 -5.59 -12.69
C ASP A 51 7.51 -5.72 -11.17
N ALA A 52 6.90 -4.72 -10.53
CA ALA A 52 6.55 -4.76 -9.11
C ALA A 52 5.04 -4.62 -8.91
N ASP A 53 4.42 -5.59 -8.26
CA ASP A 53 3.04 -5.49 -7.80
C ASP A 53 3.01 -4.95 -6.37
N LEU A 54 2.29 -3.85 -6.17
CA LEU A 54 1.96 -3.30 -4.87
C LEU A 54 0.48 -3.55 -4.55
N LEU A 55 0.23 -4.28 -3.47
CA LEU A 55 -1.09 -4.78 -3.09
C LEU A 55 -1.46 -4.24 -1.71
N LEU A 56 -2.73 -3.90 -1.51
CA LEU A 56 -3.27 -3.78 -0.16
C LEU A 56 -3.44 -5.17 0.47
N GLU A 57 -2.95 -5.35 1.68
CA GLU A 57 -3.15 -6.56 2.48
C GLU A 57 -3.80 -6.19 3.83
N SER A 58 -4.59 -7.10 4.37
CA SER A 58 -5.15 -6.98 5.72
C SER A 58 -4.86 -8.18 6.60
N SER A 59 -4.92 -7.95 7.91
CA SER A 59 -4.70 -8.96 8.94
C SER A 59 -5.56 -8.68 10.17
N SER A 60 -5.90 -9.73 10.91
CA SER A 60 -6.52 -9.63 12.25
C SER A 60 -5.54 -9.88 13.39
N ASP A 61 -4.34 -10.40 13.10
CA ASP A 61 -3.37 -10.89 14.10
C ASP A 61 -1.93 -10.39 13.87
N LEU A 62 -1.68 -9.56 12.84
CA LEU A 62 -0.37 -9.08 12.39
C LEU A 62 0.59 -10.17 11.88
N VAL A 63 0.17 -11.43 11.86
CA VAL A 63 0.99 -12.59 11.46
C VAL A 63 0.55 -13.09 10.08
N LYS A 64 -0.75 -13.34 9.90
CA LYS A 64 -1.32 -13.80 8.64
C LYS A 64 -1.91 -12.63 7.89
N TRP A 65 -1.45 -12.45 6.66
CA TRP A 65 -1.87 -11.36 5.78
C TRP A 65 -2.57 -11.93 4.56
N SER A 66 -3.67 -11.29 4.17
CA SER A 66 -4.45 -11.67 2.99
C SER A 66 -4.65 -10.47 2.08
N PRO A 67 -4.62 -10.65 0.74
CA PRO A 67 -4.80 -9.55 -0.19
C PRO A 67 -6.23 -8.99 -0.09
N VAL A 68 -6.35 -7.67 -0.18
CA VAL A 68 -7.62 -6.95 -0.26
C VAL A 68 -7.84 -6.54 -1.71
N ASN A 69 -8.94 -7.02 -2.31
CA ASN A 69 -9.31 -6.62 -3.66
C ASN A 69 -9.60 -5.11 -3.69
N SER A 70 -8.73 -4.36 -4.36
CA SER A 70 -8.78 -2.90 -4.44
C SER A 70 -8.89 -2.50 -5.90
N PRO A 71 -10.04 -1.98 -6.37
CA PRO A 71 -10.19 -1.57 -7.76
C PRO A 71 -9.39 -0.30 -8.08
N PRO A 72 -8.91 -0.14 -9.33
CA PRO A 72 -8.36 1.12 -9.80
C PRO A 72 -9.45 2.19 -9.85
N VAL A 73 -9.15 3.40 -9.40
CA VAL A 73 -10.11 4.52 -9.36
C VAL A 73 -9.74 5.70 -10.24
N ALA A 74 -8.46 5.92 -10.50
CA ALA A 74 -7.99 7.01 -11.35
C ALA A 74 -6.54 6.82 -11.79
N ILE A 75 -6.13 7.52 -12.85
CA ILE A 75 -4.72 7.71 -13.23
C ILE A 75 -4.37 9.19 -13.04
N ARG A 76 -3.16 9.47 -12.55
CA ARG A 76 -2.60 10.80 -12.33
C ARG A 76 -1.13 10.81 -12.77
N GLY A 77 -0.89 11.21 -14.02
CA GLY A 77 0.45 11.05 -14.63
C GLY A 77 0.84 9.58 -14.66
N ASP A 78 1.98 9.25 -14.05
CA ASP A 78 2.51 7.88 -13.96
C ASP A 78 1.98 7.08 -12.76
N LEU A 79 0.99 7.61 -12.02
CA LEU A 79 0.42 6.95 -10.86
C LEU A 79 -0.97 6.39 -11.16
N GLN A 80 -1.16 5.09 -10.95
CA GLN A 80 -2.46 4.44 -10.86
C GLN A 80 -2.93 4.49 -9.40
N LEU A 81 -4.07 5.13 -9.14
CA LEU A 81 -4.71 5.19 -7.83
C LEU A 81 -5.66 4.01 -7.66
N TYR A 82 -5.61 3.42 -6.47
CA TYR A 82 -6.50 2.36 -5.99
C TYR A 82 -7.22 2.83 -4.74
N SER A 83 -8.48 2.44 -4.59
CA SER A 83 -9.23 2.72 -3.36
C SER A 83 -10.27 1.63 -3.12
N VAL A 84 -10.46 1.27 -1.85
CA VAL A 84 -11.45 0.29 -1.42
C VAL A 84 -12.13 0.75 -0.14
N ILE A 85 -13.44 0.50 -0.07
CA ILE A 85 -14.25 0.72 1.13
C ILE A 85 -14.53 -0.65 1.75
N GLN A 86 -14.12 -0.82 3.01
CA GLN A 86 -14.35 -2.03 3.79
C GLN A 86 -15.26 -1.69 4.99
N PRO A 87 -16.23 -2.54 5.35
CA PRO A 87 -16.98 -2.33 6.59
C PRO A 87 -16.04 -2.39 7.79
N ILE A 88 -16.31 -1.62 8.84
CA ILE A 88 -15.55 -1.74 10.10
C ILE A 88 -15.84 -3.13 10.69
N PRO A 89 -14.82 -3.99 10.85
CA PRO A 89 -15.02 -5.31 11.42
C PRO A 89 -15.35 -5.21 12.92
N SER A 90 -16.04 -6.22 13.44
CA SER A 90 -16.36 -6.33 14.88
C SER A 90 -15.13 -6.58 15.78
N GLY A 91 -13.95 -6.73 15.19
CA GLY A 91 -12.67 -6.91 15.87
C GLY A 91 -11.58 -6.01 15.29
N ARG A 92 -10.32 -6.31 15.62
CA ARG A 92 -9.18 -5.56 15.09
C ARG A 92 -8.94 -5.95 13.63
N VAL A 93 -8.64 -4.95 12.82
CA VAL A 93 -8.11 -5.12 11.48
C VAL A 93 -6.90 -4.21 11.32
N PHE A 94 -5.87 -4.74 10.68
CA PHE A 94 -4.65 -4.05 10.32
C PHE A 94 -4.53 -4.04 8.81
N TYR A 95 -3.98 -2.96 8.25
CA TYR A 95 -3.73 -2.82 6.84
C TYR A 95 -2.24 -2.56 6.60
N ARG A 96 -1.71 -3.07 5.51
CA ARG A 96 -0.37 -2.74 5.01
C ARG A 96 -0.33 -2.79 3.50
N LEU A 97 0.71 -2.23 2.92
CA LEU A 97 1.08 -2.50 1.54
C LEU A 97 2.06 -3.67 1.51
N GLY A 98 1.73 -4.69 0.72
CA GLY A 98 2.62 -5.78 0.36
C GLY A 98 3.16 -5.55 -1.04
N VAL A 99 4.45 -5.83 -1.25
CA VAL A 99 5.09 -5.73 -2.57
C VAL A 99 5.62 -7.08 -3.02
N ARG A 100 5.47 -7.39 -4.32
CA ARG A 100 5.96 -8.63 -4.94
C ARG A 100 6.57 -8.30 -6.30
N LEU A 101 7.78 -8.80 -6.54
CA LEU A 101 8.35 -8.76 -7.89
C LEU A 101 7.68 -9.82 -8.77
N LYS A 102 7.40 -9.45 -10.01
CA LYS A 102 6.99 -10.41 -11.04
C LYS A 102 8.20 -11.21 -11.52
N PRO A 103 7.99 -12.47 -11.94
CA PRO A 103 9.03 -13.27 -12.58
C PRO A 103 9.60 -12.63 -13.84
#